data_AF-U5ETV7-F1
#
_entry.id   AF-U5ETV7-F1
#
_cell.length_a   1.000
_cell.length_b   1.000
_cell.length_c   1.000
_cell.angle_alpha   90.00
_cell.angle_beta   90.00
_cell.angle_gamma   90.00
#
_symmetry.space_group_name_H-M   'P 1'
#
loop_
_entity.id
_entity.type
_entity.pdbx_description
1 polymer ?
#
loop_
_entity_poly.entity_id
_entity_poly.type
_entity_poly.pdbx_seq_one_letter_code
_entity_poly.pdbx_strand_id
1 'polypeptide(L)'
;MLPFFPSLRPAIANSLWFDADESCDDDAEVQAMETEHQNWVNKISQIGVDLHPIGKLAEHMENIDTDDEDANESDDSDNSDDDDDDEMDEINTTNRITIDQAYDDDTQANETI
;
A
#
# COMPACT_ATOMS: atom_id res chain seq x y z
N MET A 1 7.41 -8.31 63.18
CA MET A 1 7.80 -6.98 63.69
C MET A 1 7.59 -5.99 62.56
N LEU A 2 6.80 -4.95 62.77
CA LEU A 2 6.69 -3.82 61.85
C LEU A 2 7.85 -2.85 62.15
N PRO A 3 8.47 -2.24 61.12
CA PRO A 3 9.57 -1.31 61.34
C PRO A 3 9.09 -0.12 62.16
N PHE A 4 9.93 0.33 63.10
CA PHE A 4 9.61 1.41 64.04
C PHE A 4 9.49 2.77 63.35
N PHE A 5 10.05 2.92 62.14
CA PHE A 5 9.95 4.12 61.31
C PHE A 5 9.74 3.76 59.83
N PRO A 6 8.98 4.58 59.08
CA PRO A 6 8.81 4.43 57.64
C PRO A 6 10.10 4.76 56.87
N SER A 7 10.21 4.25 55.65
CA SER A 7 11.30 4.59 54.72
C SER A 7 11.15 6.03 54.22
N LEU A 8 12.25 6.79 54.22
CA LEU A 8 12.33 8.16 53.68
C LEU A 8 13.02 8.20 52.30
N ARG A 9 13.27 7.04 51.71
CA ARG A 9 13.88 6.97 50.37
C ARG A 9 12.84 7.33 49.31
N PRO A 10 13.23 8.02 48.23
CA PRO A 10 12.35 8.26 47.09
C PRO A 10 11.78 6.96 46.54
N ALA A 11 10.58 7.04 45.96
CA ALA A 11 9.99 5.93 45.22
C ALA A 11 10.88 5.56 44.04
N ILE A 12 11.06 4.25 43.84
CA ILE A 12 11.90 3.70 42.76
C ILE A 12 11.26 3.95 41.41
N ALA A 13 9.93 3.99 41.29
CA ALA A 13 9.22 4.39 40.08
C ALA A 13 8.57 5.76 40.32
N ASN A 14 8.69 6.66 39.36
CA ASN A 14 8.12 8.01 39.42
C ASN A 14 7.49 8.33 38.06
N SER A 15 6.27 8.86 38.08
CA SER A 15 5.53 9.24 36.87
C SER A 15 6.24 10.27 35.99
N LEU A 16 7.21 11.02 36.53
CA LEU A 16 8.04 11.94 35.75
C LEU A 16 8.93 11.25 34.70
N TRP A 17 9.27 9.98 34.91
CA TRP A 17 10.18 9.23 34.01
C TRP A 17 9.76 7.78 33.75
N PHE A 18 8.73 7.32 34.44
CA PHE A 18 8.10 6.03 34.25
C PHE A 18 6.59 6.22 34.37
N ASP A 19 5.96 6.49 33.24
CA ASP A 19 4.51 6.47 33.13
C ASP A 19 4.12 5.12 32.52
N ALA A 20 3.51 4.27 33.34
CA ALA A 20 3.10 2.93 32.93
C ALA A 20 1.69 2.92 32.34
N ASP A 21 0.91 3.96 32.61
CA ASP A 21 -0.50 4.10 32.24
C ASP A 21 -0.70 5.53 31.76
N GLU A 22 -0.13 5.82 30.59
CA GLU A 22 -0.41 7.07 29.90
C GLU A 22 -1.88 7.04 29.50
N SER A 23 -2.66 8.03 29.95
CA SER A 23 -4.04 8.15 29.51
C SER A 23 -4.07 8.53 28.03
N CYS A 24 -4.12 7.53 27.15
CA CYS A 24 -4.33 7.69 25.72
C CYS A 24 -5.80 7.47 25.36
N ASP A 25 -6.24 8.13 24.29
CA ASP A 25 -7.56 7.92 23.69
C ASP A 25 -7.41 6.90 22.56
N ASP A 26 -7.59 5.62 22.90
CA ASP A 26 -7.38 4.49 21.98
C ASP A 26 -8.27 4.61 20.73
N ASP A 27 -9.50 5.08 20.89
CA ASP A 27 -10.45 5.24 19.79
C ASP A 27 -9.94 6.26 18.76
N ALA A 28 -9.35 7.37 19.23
CA ALA A 28 -8.77 8.39 18.37
C ALA A 28 -7.52 7.89 17.63
N GLU A 29 -6.66 7.09 18.28
CA GLU A 29 -5.49 6.49 17.65
C GLU A 29 -5.91 5.51 16.55
N VAL A 30 -6.85 4.61 16.84
CA VAL A 30 -7.38 3.64 15.88
C VAL A 30 -8.00 4.35 14.69
N GLN A 31 -8.84 5.36 14.94
CA GLN A 31 -9.47 6.13 13.87
C GLN A 31 -8.44 6.82 12.96
N ALA A 32 -7.34 7.33 13.52
CA ALA A 32 -6.27 7.93 12.74
C ALA A 32 -5.59 6.92 11.82
N MET A 33 -5.25 5.73 12.34
CA MET A 33 -4.65 4.64 11.56
C MET A 33 -5.58 4.15 10.44
N GLU A 34 -6.87 3.95 10.74
CA GLU A 34 -7.86 3.53 9.74
C GLU A 34 -8.01 4.57 8.63
N THR A 35 -8.05 5.85 8.99
CA THR A 35 -8.15 6.94 8.02
C THR A 35 -6.93 7.00 7.11
N GLU A 36 -5.73 6.85 7.67
CA GLU A 36 -4.49 6.79 6.87
C GLU A 36 -4.53 5.61 5.89
N HIS A 37 -4.93 4.43 6.36
CA HIS A 37 -5.04 3.25 5.53
C HIS A 37 -6.04 3.44 4.38
N GLN A 38 -7.23 3.97 4.66
CA GLN A 38 -8.22 4.26 3.63
C GLN A 38 -7.70 5.26 2.59
N ASN A 39 -6.98 6.30 3.04
CA ASN A 39 -6.35 7.25 2.14
C ASN A 39 -5.29 6.59 1.25
N TRP A 40 -4.50 5.66 1.79
CA TRP A 40 -3.51 4.91 1.02
C TRP A 40 -4.15 4.03 -0.06
N VAL A 41 -5.18 3.26 0.30
CA VAL A 41 -5.95 2.43 -0.65
C VAL A 41 -6.57 3.30 -1.76
N ASN A 42 -7.17 4.43 -1.38
CA ASN A 42 -7.77 5.37 -2.33
C ASN A 42 -6.73 5.99 -3.27
N LYS A 43 -5.52 6.27 -2.80
CA LYS A 43 -4.43 6.75 -3.66
C LYS A 43 -4.05 5.69 -4.68
N ILE A 44 -3.91 4.44 -4.27
CA ILE A 44 -3.56 3.33 -5.16
C ILE A 44 -4.63 3.15 -6.24
N SER A 45 -5.91 3.15 -5.86
CA SER A 45 -6.99 2.97 -6.83
C SER A 45 -7.10 4.10 -7.85
N GLN A 46 -6.60 5.29 -7.52
CA GLN A 46 -6.59 6.45 -8.41
C GLN A 46 -5.36 6.53 -9.31
N ILE A 47 -4.35 5.67 -9.12
CA ILE A 47 -3.14 5.70 -9.95
C ILE A 47 -3.52 5.41 -11.40
N GLY A 48 -3.24 6.38 -12.28
CA GLY A 48 -3.42 6.22 -13.72
C GLY A 48 -4.86 6.28 -14.23
N VAL A 49 -5.85 6.61 -13.38
CA VAL A 49 -7.26 6.73 -13.79
C VAL A 49 -7.44 7.79 -14.88
N ASP A 50 -6.73 8.91 -14.78
CA ASP A 50 -6.82 10.01 -15.75
C ASP A 50 -5.89 9.82 -16.98
N LEU A 51 -5.14 8.71 -17.02
CA LEU A 51 -4.20 8.44 -18.12
C LEU A 51 -4.94 7.84 -19.32
N HIS A 52 -4.90 8.55 -20.44
CA HIS A 52 -5.46 8.04 -21.69
C HIS A 52 -4.50 7.00 -22.30
N PRO A 53 -5.00 5.82 -22.71
CA PRO A 53 -4.14 4.80 -23.30
C PRO A 53 -3.61 5.23 -24.66
N ILE A 54 -2.34 4.90 -24.93
CA ILE A 54 -1.69 5.20 -26.22
C ILE A 54 -2.48 4.53 -27.35
N GLY A 55 -2.77 5.29 -28.41
CA GLY A 55 -3.52 4.80 -29.57
C GLY A 55 -5.05 4.88 -29.43
N LYS A 56 -5.59 5.34 -28.30
CA LYS A 56 -6.98 5.78 -28.19
C LYS A 56 -6.99 7.30 -28.11
N LEU A 57 -7.24 7.96 -29.24
CA LEU A 57 -7.54 9.40 -29.22
C LEU A 57 -8.77 9.58 -28.33
N ALA A 58 -8.67 10.45 -27.32
CA ALA A 58 -9.86 10.87 -26.60
C ALA A 58 -10.84 11.40 -27.66
N GLU A 59 -12.07 10.88 -27.71
CA GLU A 59 -13.12 11.30 -28.65
C GLU A 59 -13.43 12.83 -28.56
N HIS A 60 -12.77 13.56 -27.66
CA HIS A 60 -12.81 15.01 -27.52
C HIS A 60 -11.71 15.80 -28.27
N MET A 61 -10.83 15.16 -29.04
CA MET A 61 -9.89 15.84 -29.97
C MET A 61 -10.36 15.76 -31.43
N GLU A 62 -11.68 15.76 -31.67
CA GLU A 62 -12.25 16.05 -32.99
C GLU A 62 -12.03 17.52 -33.35
N ASN A 63 -10.80 17.93 -33.71
CA ASN A 63 -10.49 19.17 -34.47
C ASN A 63 -8.98 19.37 -34.76
N ILE A 64 -8.16 18.32 -34.74
CA ILE A 64 -6.81 18.40 -35.33
C ILE A 64 -6.85 17.65 -36.65
N ASP A 65 -7.00 18.44 -37.72
CA ASP A 65 -6.85 18.07 -39.11
C ASP A 65 -5.39 17.70 -39.37
N THR A 66 -5.10 16.40 -39.49
CA THR A 66 -3.79 15.89 -39.92
C THR A 66 -3.94 15.30 -41.33
N ASP A 67 -3.96 16.19 -42.31
CA ASP A 67 -3.68 15.89 -43.72
C ASP A 67 -2.15 15.81 -43.87
N ASP A 68 -1.60 14.60 -43.76
CA ASP A 68 -0.20 14.32 -44.15
C ASP A 68 -0.14 12.99 -44.90
N GLU A 69 -0.57 13.05 -46.16
CA GLU A 69 -0.33 12.06 -47.19
C GLU A 69 1.17 12.06 -47.56
N ASP A 70 1.73 10.86 -47.70
CA ASP A 70 2.97 10.50 -48.41
C ASP A 70 4.33 10.56 -47.67
N ALA A 71 4.77 9.39 -47.21
CA ALA A 71 6.18 9.03 -47.25
C ALA A 71 6.33 7.50 -47.46
N ASN A 72 6.21 7.12 -48.73
CA ASN A 72 6.98 6.11 -49.46
C ASN A 72 7.74 5.02 -48.66
N GLU A 73 7.40 3.77 -48.99
CA GLU A 73 8.12 2.56 -48.61
C GLU A 73 9.59 2.57 -49.04
N SER A 74 10.48 2.06 -48.17
CA SER A 74 11.64 1.20 -48.49
C SER A 74 12.76 1.40 -47.45
N ASP A 75 13.10 0.37 -46.69
CA ASP A 75 14.24 -0.52 -47.02
C ASP A 75 14.65 -1.32 -45.77
N ASP A 76 14.90 -2.59 -46.06
CA ASP A 76 15.33 -3.67 -45.20
C ASP A 76 16.74 -3.40 -44.66
N SER A 77 16.93 -3.45 -43.33
CA SER A 77 18.25 -3.69 -42.72
C SER A 77 18.07 -4.25 -41.32
N ASP A 78 17.96 -5.57 -41.33
CA ASP A 78 18.44 -6.55 -40.36
C ASP A 78 19.56 -6.09 -39.41
N ASN A 79 19.55 -6.72 -38.23
CA ASN A 79 20.61 -6.82 -37.22
C ASN A 79 20.63 -5.77 -36.08
N SER A 80 19.92 -6.12 -35.00
CA SER A 80 20.33 -5.77 -33.64
C SER A 80 20.21 -7.03 -32.80
N ASP A 81 21.34 -7.74 -32.69
CA ASP A 81 21.77 -8.62 -31.60
C ASP A 81 20.71 -8.89 -30.52
N ASP A 82 20.28 -10.15 -30.47
CA ASP A 82 19.62 -10.78 -29.34
C ASP A 82 20.68 -11.03 -28.25
N ASP A 83 21.19 -9.95 -27.65
CA ASP A 83 22.15 -10.00 -26.55
C ASP A 83 21.39 -9.85 -25.23
N ASP A 84 21.28 -10.99 -24.55
CA ASP A 84 21.29 -11.18 -23.10
C ASP A 84 20.35 -10.32 -22.24
N ASP A 85 19.23 -10.92 -21.80
CA ASP A 85 18.56 -10.55 -20.54
C ASP A 85 17.93 -11.77 -19.83
N ASP A 86 18.64 -12.91 -19.80
CA ASP A 86 18.29 -14.09 -18.99
C ASP A 86 18.81 -13.98 -17.54
N GLU A 87 18.65 -12.82 -16.88
CA GLU A 87 19.03 -12.67 -15.47
C GLU A 87 18.03 -11.86 -14.65
N MET A 88 16.75 -12.27 -14.66
CA MET A 88 15.72 -11.70 -13.77
C MET A 88 14.90 -12.75 -12.99
N ASP A 89 15.51 -13.90 -12.69
CA ASP A 89 14.89 -14.93 -11.82
C ASP A 89 15.39 -14.89 -10.36
N GLU A 90 15.89 -13.76 -9.87
CA GLU A 90 16.04 -13.53 -8.43
C GLU A 90 14.80 -12.82 -7.85
N ILE A 91 13.64 -13.44 -8.05
CA ILE A 91 12.39 -13.06 -7.40
C ILE A 91 12.50 -13.41 -5.91
N ASN A 92 13.09 -12.48 -5.16
CA ASN A 92 12.84 -12.15 -3.77
C ASN A 92 11.94 -13.15 -3.01
N THR A 93 12.49 -14.33 -2.66
CA THR A 93 11.78 -15.38 -1.91
C THR A 93 11.43 -14.92 -0.48
N THR A 94 11.87 -13.73 -0.08
CA THR A 94 11.56 -13.11 1.20
C THR A 94 10.20 -12.42 1.24
N ASN A 95 9.55 -12.19 0.08
CA ASN A 95 8.18 -11.67 -0.02
C ASN A 95 7.14 -12.74 -0.35
N ARG A 96 7.46 -14.02 -0.11
CA ARG A 96 6.43 -15.05 -0.05
C ARG A 96 5.63 -14.83 1.23
N ILE A 97 4.63 -13.95 1.12
CA ILE A 97 3.56 -13.71 2.09
C ILE A 97 3.23 -15.06 2.72
N THR A 98 3.61 -15.25 3.97
CA THR A 98 2.99 -16.25 4.82
C THR A 98 1.55 -15.79 5.00
N ILE A 99 0.69 -16.17 4.06
CA ILE A 99 -0.76 -16.24 4.26
C ILE A 99 -0.98 -17.41 5.23
N ASP A 100 -0.45 -17.26 6.43
CA ASP A 100 -0.99 -17.91 7.61
C ASP A 100 -2.07 -16.95 8.10
N GLN A 101 -3.31 -17.23 7.68
CA GLN A 101 -4.45 -17.27 8.59
C GLN A 101 -5.68 -17.79 7.85
N ALA A 102 -5.94 -19.07 8.10
CA ALA A 102 -7.24 -19.67 8.37
C ALA A 102 -8.44 -19.05 7.63
N TYR A 103 -8.82 -19.69 6.53
CA TYR A 103 -10.23 -19.83 6.22
C TYR A 103 -10.84 -20.78 7.25
N ASP A 104 -11.53 -20.24 8.25
CA ASP A 104 -12.61 -20.97 8.91
C ASP A 104 -13.93 -20.25 8.58
N ASP A 105 -14.66 -20.96 7.74
CA ASP A 105 -16.00 -20.73 7.21
C ASP A 105 -17.02 -20.82 8.35
N ASP A 106 -17.58 -19.68 8.76
CA ASP A 106 -18.86 -19.63 9.49
C ASP A 106 -19.68 -18.41 9.04
N THR A 107 -19.96 -18.35 7.74
CA THR A 107 -21.15 -17.64 7.23
C THR A 107 -22.30 -18.62 7.07
N GLN A 108 -22.95 -19.00 8.18
CA GLN A 108 -24.32 -19.53 8.11
C GLN A 108 -25.34 -18.43 8.40
N ALA A 109 -25.78 -17.85 7.28
CA ALA A 109 -27.16 -17.57 6.93
C ALA A 109 -28.10 -17.08 8.05
N ASN A 110 -28.43 -15.80 7.92
CA ASN A 110 -29.69 -15.25 8.36
C ASN A 110 -30.82 -16.04 7.64
N GLU A 111 -31.53 -16.91 8.35
CA GLU A 111 -32.87 -17.33 7.94
C GLU A 111 -33.90 -16.82 8.95
N THR A 112 -34.82 -16.05 8.40
CA THR A 112 -36.01 -15.49 9.01
C THR A 112 -37.00 -16.60 9.36
N ILE A 113 -37.54 -16.60 10.59
CA ILE A 113 -38.98 -16.70 10.95
C ILE A 113 -39.14 -16.41 12.44
#